data_AF-A0A556RKR9-F1
#
_entry.id   AF-A0A556RKR9-F1
#
_cell.length_a   1.000
_cell.length_b   1.000
_cell.length_c   1.000
_cell.angle_alpha   90.00
_cell.angle_beta   90.00
_cell.angle_gamma   90.00
#
_symmetry.space_group_name_H-M   'P 1'
#
loop_
_entity.id
_entity.type
_entity.pdbx_description
1 polymer ?
#
loop_
_entity_poly.entity_id
_entity_poly.type
_entity_poly.pdbx_seq_one_letter_code
_entity_poly.pdbx_strand_id
1 'polypeptide(L)'
;MLYRYRSLEFIDREIDALKNSYLYAASFDQMNDPMEAFYELGTEEDIIINNSFSTNPLSANPPVSGYVYSLYKNLINQFGLLSFSKSNLKYPMWAYYANKFSGICLELDELILMQGSLNGENIVPITYSDEALPPISMLELITSSQKQIITTILLRLTRKQKDWQHEDEIRIVTGKVGKKYYFEDALKKIFLGPKIDEKHKDLICSIFENRPTEVLMGKIKGYEINFETIKPAKHLEKSEKVGQVFFVMKDALNYSEKDVRFFLDVPYNSFESLCKQLTMHPNMEKIHLINIEDSMLHFHIEYKTRGTPIPHTHRYYDKKLNLINIR
;
A
#
# COMPACT_ATOMS: atom_id res chain seq x y z
N MET A 1 -8.54 8.46 0.78
CA MET A 1 -8.04 8.23 -0.58
C MET A 1 -6.58 8.61 -0.63
N LEU A 2 -5.77 7.82 -1.31
CA LEU A 2 -4.34 8.03 -1.52
C LEU A 2 -4.08 8.26 -3.01
N TYR A 3 -3.22 9.22 -3.34
CA TYR A 3 -2.95 9.61 -4.73
C TYR A 3 -1.52 9.34 -5.13
N ARG A 4 -1.29 8.57 -6.19
CA ARG A 4 0.07 8.26 -6.68
C ARG A 4 0.29 8.76 -8.10
N TYR A 5 1.17 9.74 -8.26
CA TYR A 5 1.56 10.30 -9.55
C TYR A 5 2.63 9.45 -10.21
N ARG A 6 2.46 9.12 -11.49
CA ARG A 6 3.37 8.26 -12.25
C ARG A 6 3.69 8.85 -13.62
N SER A 7 4.98 8.88 -13.93
CA SER A 7 5.48 9.13 -15.28
C SER A 7 5.26 7.87 -16.13
N LEU A 8 4.84 8.07 -17.38
CA LEU A 8 4.74 7.00 -18.39
C LEU A 8 5.97 6.93 -19.30
N GLU A 9 7.09 7.57 -18.93
CA GLU A 9 8.34 7.49 -19.68
C GLU A 9 8.86 6.05 -19.78
N PHE A 10 8.75 5.28 -18.68
CA PHE A 10 9.00 3.84 -18.65
C PHE A 10 7.67 3.07 -18.67
N ILE A 11 6.94 3.21 -19.78
CA ILE A 11 5.56 2.70 -19.87
C ILE A 11 5.42 1.21 -19.55
N ASP A 12 6.33 0.36 -20.01
CA ASP A 12 6.21 -1.10 -19.82
C ASP A 12 6.13 -1.47 -18.33
N ARG A 13 6.88 -0.77 -17.47
CA ARG A 13 6.84 -0.99 -16.02
C ARG A 13 5.50 -0.57 -15.43
N GLU A 14 4.97 0.57 -15.84
CA GLU A 14 3.70 1.08 -15.31
C GLU A 14 2.52 0.25 -15.83
N ILE A 15 2.58 -0.21 -17.07
CA ILE A 15 1.58 -1.11 -17.64
C ILE A 15 1.65 -2.50 -16.99
N ASP A 16 2.82 -3.04 -16.68
CA ASP A 16 2.94 -4.29 -15.90
C ASP A 16 2.25 -4.15 -14.54
N ALA A 17 2.50 -3.04 -13.84
CA ALA A 17 1.88 -2.72 -12.55
C ALA A 17 0.35 -2.63 -12.63
N LEU A 18 -0.17 -1.91 -13.63
CA LEU A 18 -1.61 -1.76 -13.84
C LEU A 18 -2.27 -3.09 -14.25
N LYS A 19 -1.68 -3.83 -15.19
CA LYS A 19 -2.22 -5.13 -15.64
C LYS A 19 -2.28 -6.14 -14.51
N ASN A 20 -1.26 -6.17 -13.65
CA ASN A 20 -1.13 -7.14 -12.57
C ASN A 20 -1.57 -6.63 -11.19
N SER A 21 -2.22 -5.46 -11.12
CA SER A 21 -2.80 -4.89 -9.91
C SER A 21 -1.82 -4.84 -8.73
N TYR A 22 -0.65 -4.24 -8.95
CA TYR A 22 0.35 -4.06 -7.89
C TYR A 22 0.94 -2.65 -7.85
N LEU A 23 1.41 -2.26 -6.67
CA LEU A 23 2.27 -1.11 -6.45
C LEU A 23 3.70 -1.59 -6.19
N TYR A 24 4.68 -1.01 -6.86
CA TYR A 24 6.08 -1.30 -6.54
C TYR A 24 6.52 -0.43 -5.35
N ALA A 25 6.89 -1.08 -4.24
CA ALA A 25 7.53 -0.47 -3.09
C ALA A 25 9.03 -0.40 -3.36
N ALA A 26 9.55 0.81 -3.56
CA ALA A 26 10.95 1.03 -3.90
C ALA A 26 11.82 1.04 -2.63
N SER A 27 13.09 0.67 -2.76
CA SER A 27 14.06 0.95 -1.70
C SER A 27 14.32 2.46 -1.63
N PHE A 28 14.76 2.94 -0.47
CA PHE A 28 14.97 4.38 -0.27
C PHE A 28 16.09 4.96 -1.15
N ASP A 29 17.09 4.16 -1.52
CA ASP A 29 18.21 4.57 -2.39
C ASP A 29 17.77 4.86 -3.84
N GLN A 30 16.55 4.46 -4.21
CA GLN A 30 15.95 4.71 -5.52
C GLN A 30 15.03 5.94 -5.53
N MET A 31 14.95 6.68 -4.42
CA MET A 31 14.13 7.88 -4.33
C MET A 31 14.75 9.06 -5.10
N ASN A 32 13.90 10.00 -5.53
CA ASN A 32 14.31 11.09 -6.43
C ASN A 32 15.03 12.24 -5.73
N ASP A 33 14.87 12.38 -4.42
CA ASP A 33 15.54 13.39 -3.61
C ASP A 33 16.66 12.73 -2.78
N PRO A 34 17.94 13.14 -2.95
CA PRO A 34 19.05 12.57 -2.18
C PRO A 34 19.00 12.90 -0.67
N MET A 35 18.17 13.87 -0.25
CA MET A 35 17.97 14.24 1.16
C MET A 35 16.78 13.49 1.78
N GLU A 36 16.08 12.70 0.98
CA GLU A 36 14.95 11.92 1.42
C GLU A 36 15.40 10.75 2.29
N ALA A 37 14.70 10.52 3.40
CA ALA A 37 15.05 9.47 4.35
C ALA A 37 16.49 9.56 4.89
N PHE A 38 17.06 10.77 4.91
CA PHE A 38 18.44 11.04 5.32
C PHE A 38 18.72 10.56 6.75
N TYR A 39 19.90 9.95 6.93
CA TYR A 39 20.42 9.55 8.23
C TYR A 39 21.94 9.63 8.24
N GLU A 40 22.49 10.01 9.39
CA GLU A 40 23.91 9.99 9.66
C GLU A 40 24.22 8.91 10.70
N LEU A 41 25.37 8.28 10.57
CA LEU A 41 25.88 7.29 11.51
C LEU A 41 27.22 7.77 12.05
N GLY A 42 27.47 7.49 13.32
CA GLY A 42 28.73 7.85 13.95
C GLY A 42 28.62 9.10 14.81
N THR A 43 29.05 8.97 16.06
CA THR A 43 29.28 10.07 16.99
C THR A 43 30.71 10.02 17.53
N GLU A 44 31.16 11.09 18.19
CA GLU A 44 32.48 11.10 18.86
C GLU A 44 32.63 9.97 19.89
N GLU A 45 31.52 9.53 20.51
CA GLU A 45 31.48 8.41 21.46
C GLU A 45 31.91 7.09 20.80
N ASP A 46 31.58 6.90 19.52
CA ASP A 46 31.92 5.68 18.78
C ASP A 46 33.44 5.53 18.59
N ILE A 47 34.18 6.65 18.55
CA ILE A 47 35.65 6.65 18.50
C ILE A 47 36.23 6.06 19.79
N ILE A 48 35.69 6.45 20.95
CA ILE A 48 36.13 5.96 22.26
C ILE A 48 35.86 4.46 22.38
N ILE A 49 34.68 4.01 21.94
CA ILE A 49 34.28 2.60 21.92
C ILE A 49 35.22 1.79 21.02
N ASN A 50 35.42 2.23 19.77
CA ASN A 50 36.34 1.55 18.84
C ASN A 50 37.75 1.42 19.43
N ASN A 51 38.27 2.46 20.09
CA ASN A 51 39.59 2.45 20.73
C ASN A 51 39.65 1.51 21.94
N SER A 52 38.56 1.35 22.68
CA SER A 52 38.47 0.47 23.85
C SER A 52 38.41 -1.02 23.48
N PHE A 53 37.82 -1.36 22.33
CA PHE A 53 37.75 -2.73 21.81
C PHE A 53 38.93 -3.11 20.92
N SER A 54 39.77 -2.15 20.54
CA SER A 54 40.92 -2.35 19.69
C SER A 54 42.21 -2.40 20.53
N THR A 55 42.61 -3.60 20.98
CA THR A 55 43.93 -3.80 21.59
C THR A 55 45.08 -3.57 20.60
N ASN A 56 44.78 -3.46 19.30
CA ASN A 56 45.71 -3.06 18.27
C ASN A 56 44.96 -2.30 17.15
N PRO A 57 45.18 -0.98 16.95
CA PRO A 57 44.40 -0.12 16.04
C PRO A 57 44.41 -0.53 14.55
N LEU A 58 45.11 -1.61 14.20
CA LEU A 58 45.24 -2.18 12.85
C LEU A 58 44.55 -3.54 12.65
N SER A 59 43.92 -4.16 13.67
CA SER A 59 43.51 -5.58 13.57
C SER A 59 42.03 -5.86 13.25
N ALA A 60 41.14 -4.87 13.29
CA ALA A 60 39.75 -5.04 12.84
C ALA A 60 39.48 -4.08 11.67
N ASN A 61 39.65 -4.58 10.45
CA ASN A 61 39.23 -3.89 9.23
C ASN A 61 38.01 -4.64 8.66
N PRO A 62 36.79 -4.07 8.72
CA PRO A 62 36.43 -2.76 9.29
C PRO A 62 36.37 -2.75 10.83
N PRO A 63 36.41 -1.56 11.48
CA PRO A 63 36.21 -1.42 12.92
C PRO A 63 34.83 -1.94 13.34
N VAL A 64 34.65 -2.25 14.64
CA VAL A 64 33.38 -2.80 15.18
C VAL A 64 32.18 -1.92 14.84
N SER A 65 32.35 -0.59 14.95
CA SER A 65 31.39 0.41 14.45
C SER A 65 30.95 0.17 13.01
N GLY A 66 31.91 -0.06 12.11
CA GLY A 66 31.66 -0.32 10.69
C GLY A 66 30.81 -1.56 10.46
N TYR A 67 31.04 -2.63 11.23
CA TYR A 67 30.19 -3.83 11.17
C TYR A 67 28.76 -3.54 11.65
N VAL A 68 28.58 -2.90 12.81
CA VAL A 68 27.26 -2.54 13.34
C VAL A 68 26.48 -1.64 12.37
N TYR A 69 27.14 -0.61 11.82
CA TYR A 69 26.53 0.26 10.82
C TYR A 69 26.16 -0.47 9.54
N SER A 70 26.97 -1.44 9.10
CA SER A 70 26.63 -2.23 7.92
C SER A 70 25.34 -3.05 8.12
N LEU A 71 25.14 -3.62 9.31
CA LEU A 71 23.91 -4.33 9.66
C LEU A 71 22.71 -3.39 9.67
N TYR A 72 22.87 -2.18 10.22
CA TYR A 72 21.83 -1.16 10.23
C TYR A 72 21.47 -0.68 8.82
N LYS A 73 22.46 -0.39 7.97
CA LYS A 73 22.25 -0.03 6.56
C LYS A 73 21.52 -1.13 5.80
N ASN A 74 21.92 -2.39 6.01
CA ASN A 74 21.26 -3.54 5.41
C ASN A 74 19.80 -3.67 5.88
N LEU A 75 19.51 -3.36 7.15
CA LEU A 75 18.14 -3.34 7.67
C LEU A 75 17.31 -2.22 7.02
N ILE A 76 17.84 -1.00 6.88
CA ILE A 76 17.13 0.09 6.19
C ILE A 76 16.85 -0.28 4.73
N ASN A 77 17.82 -0.85 4.02
CA ASN A 77 17.69 -1.26 2.61
C ASN A 77 16.60 -2.32 2.39
N GLN A 78 16.18 -3.05 3.43
CA GLN A 78 15.08 -4.02 3.32
C GLN A 78 13.72 -3.33 3.23
N PHE A 79 13.56 -2.14 3.83
CA PHE A 79 12.28 -1.45 3.81
C PHE A 79 11.92 -0.97 2.41
N GLY A 80 10.71 -1.29 1.98
CA GLY A 80 10.12 -0.77 0.75
C GLY A 80 9.19 0.39 1.05
N LEU A 81 9.22 1.42 0.22
CA LEU A 81 8.47 2.66 0.40
C LEU A 81 7.46 2.85 -0.74
N LEU A 82 6.25 3.23 -0.34
CA LEU A 82 5.19 3.67 -1.25
C LEU A 82 4.78 5.10 -0.88
N SER A 83 5.12 6.05 -1.74
CA SER A 83 4.79 7.47 -1.56
C SER A 83 3.48 7.83 -2.27
N PHE A 84 2.62 8.53 -1.55
CA PHE A 84 1.34 9.04 -2.03
C PHE A 84 1.18 10.50 -1.62
N SER A 85 0.36 11.26 -2.33
CA SER A 85 -0.16 12.55 -1.90
C SER A 85 -1.59 12.39 -1.40
N LYS A 86 -2.08 13.37 -0.63
CA LYS A 86 -3.50 13.49 -0.28
C LYS A 86 -4.36 14.18 -1.35
N SER A 87 -3.78 14.61 -2.47
CA SER A 87 -4.52 15.27 -3.56
C SER A 87 -4.06 14.82 -4.95
N ASN A 88 -5.01 14.75 -5.89
CA ASN A 88 -4.79 14.54 -7.33
C ASN A 88 -4.57 15.84 -8.13
N LEU A 89 -4.65 17.02 -7.52
CA LEU A 89 -4.67 18.32 -8.23
C LEU A 89 -3.47 19.21 -7.93
N LYS A 90 -2.41 18.67 -7.33
CA LYS A 90 -1.20 19.45 -7.05
C LYS A 90 -0.37 19.60 -8.32
N TYR A 91 -0.37 20.79 -8.89
CA TYR A 91 0.32 21.06 -10.16
C TYR A 91 1.83 20.77 -10.12
N PRO A 92 2.57 21.06 -9.04
CA PRO A 92 3.96 20.63 -8.92
C PRO A 92 4.09 19.09 -9.03
N MET A 93 3.17 18.33 -8.43
CA MET A 93 3.19 16.86 -8.52
C MET A 93 3.01 16.37 -9.95
N TRP A 94 2.09 16.98 -10.70
CA TRP A 94 1.91 16.66 -12.12
C TRP A 94 3.13 17.04 -12.96
N ALA A 95 3.78 18.16 -12.64
CA ALA A 95 4.97 18.63 -13.35
C ALA A 95 6.17 17.69 -13.13
N TYR A 96 6.44 17.32 -11.86
CA TYR A 96 7.61 16.54 -11.47
C TYR A 96 7.41 15.04 -11.65
N TYR A 97 6.30 14.49 -11.17
CA TYR A 97 6.12 13.04 -11.06
C TYR A 97 5.24 12.44 -12.15
N ALA A 98 4.41 13.24 -12.81
CA ALA A 98 3.60 12.81 -13.95
C ALA A 98 4.13 13.38 -15.28
N ASN A 99 5.45 13.49 -15.40
CA ASN A 99 6.18 13.89 -16.61
C ASN A 99 5.58 15.11 -17.32
N LYS A 100 5.59 16.27 -16.64
CA LYS A 100 5.09 17.53 -17.23
C LYS A 100 3.65 17.43 -17.74
N PHE A 101 2.78 16.77 -16.97
CA PHE A 101 1.36 16.56 -17.26
C PHE A 101 1.04 15.55 -18.40
N SER A 102 1.99 14.69 -18.80
CA SER A 102 1.75 13.59 -19.76
C SER A 102 1.57 12.21 -19.11
N GLY A 103 1.76 12.11 -17.80
CA GLY A 103 1.62 10.89 -17.01
C GLY A 103 0.20 10.70 -16.46
N ILE A 104 0.12 9.98 -15.34
CA ILE A 104 -1.14 9.63 -14.67
C ILE A 104 -1.09 9.90 -13.17
N CYS A 105 -2.26 9.97 -12.54
CA CYS A 105 -2.42 9.92 -11.09
C CYS A 105 -3.42 8.81 -10.74
N LEU A 106 -3.01 7.90 -9.86
CA LEU A 106 -3.82 6.79 -9.36
C LEU A 106 -4.52 7.21 -8.06
N GLU A 107 -5.83 6.98 -7.95
CA GLU A 107 -6.59 7.16 -6.70
C GLU A 107 -6.89 5.80 -6.09
N LEU A 108 -6.34 5.56 -4.90
CA LEU A 108 -6.54 4.32 -4.17
C LEU A 108 -7.36 4.54 -2.90
N ASP A 109 -8.26 3.60 -2.64
CA ASP A 109 -8.94 3.49 -1.36
C ASP A 109 -7.99 2.87 -0.34
N GLU A 110 -7.66 3.65 0.68
CA GLU A 110 -6.71 3.26 1.72
C GLU A 110 -7.15 2.00 2.46
N LEU A 111 -8.43 1.92 2.87
CA LEU A 111 -8.92 0.81 3.68
C LEU A 111 -8.90 -0.51 2.89
N ILE A 112 -9.22 -0.46 1.60
CA ILE A 112 -9.20 -1.63 0.73
C ILE A 112 -7.75 -1.99 0.35
N LEU A 113 -6.92 -0.99 0.06
CA LEU A 113 -5.50 -1.19 -0.25
C LEU A 113 -4.78 -1.92 0.90
N MET A 114 -5.07 -1.52 2.15
CA MET A 114 -4.51 -2.15 3.35
C MET A 114 -5.05 -3.56 3.62
N GLN A 115 -6.14 -4.00 2.98
CA GLN A 115 -6.57 -5.40 3.06
C GLN A 115 -5.79 -6.33 2.11
N GLY A 116 -5.00 -5.74 1.19
CA GLY A 116 -4.18 -6.47 0.24
C GLY A 116 -2.84 -6.94 0.82
N SER A 117 -1.79 -6.93 -0.01
CA SER A 117 -0.42 -7.30 0.41
C SER A 117 0.21 -6.30 1.40
N LEU A 118 -0.51 -5.25 1.74
CA LEU A 118 -0.09 -4.19 2.66
C LEU A 118 -0.74 -4.33 4.04
N ASN A 119 -1.47 -5.43 4.30
CA ASN A 119 -2.08 -5.66 5.60
C ASN A 119 -1.05 -5.66 6.72
N GLY A 120 -1.33 -4.89 7.77
CA GLY A 120 -0.45 -4.68 8.92
C GLY A 120 0.75 -3.75 8.67
N GLU A 121 0.94 -3.22 7.46
CA GLU A 121 2.03 -2.26 7.19
C GLU A 121 1.69 -0.88 7.75
N ASN A 122 2.72 -0.06 7.97
CA ASN A 122 2.54 1.26 8.59
C ASN A 122 2.24 2.32 7.53
N ILE A 123 1.08 2.97 7.65
CA ILE A 123 0.78 4.21 6.93
C ILE A 123 1.11 5.41 7.81
N VAL A 124 1.94 6.31 7.29
CA VAL A 124 2.59 7.36 8.07
C VAL A 124 2.64 8.67 7.28
N PRO A 125 2.13 9.79 7.84
CA PRO A 125 2.33 11.09 7.23
C PRO A 125 3.80 11.51 7.30
N ILE A 126 4.27 12.25 6.30
CA ILE A 126 5.63 12.78 6.32
C ILE A 126 5.75 13.95 7.29
N THR A 127 6.85 13.94 8.06
CA THR A 127 7.28 15.05 8.90
C THR A 127 8.22 15.95 8.11
N TYR A 128 7.76 17.16 7.82
CA TYR A 128 8.54 18.18 7.11
C TYR A 128 9.39 18.99 8.08
N SER A 129 10.67 19.15 7.78
CA SER A 129 11.58 19.92 8.63
C SER A 129 12.72 20.57 7.83
N ASP A 130 13.27 21.64 8.40
CA ASP A 130 14.46 22.32 7.91
C ASP A 130 15.75 21.71 8.51
N GLU A 131 15.63 20.84 9.52
CA GLU A 131 16.74 20.27 10.27
C GLU A 131 16.84 18.75 10.08
N ALA A 132 18.05 18.22 10.01
CA ALA A 132 18.30 16.78 10.06
C ALA A 132 18.05 16.23 11.49
N LEU A 133 17.80 14.93 11.60
CA LEU A 133 17.83 14.26 12.90
C LEU A 133 19.30 14.04 13.33
N PRO A 134 19.59 13.99 14.65
CA PRO A 134 20.92 13.68 15.13
C PRO A 134 21.47 12.36 14.56
N PRO A 135 22.81 12.25 14.37
CA PRO A 135 23.45 11.01 13.99
C PRO A 135 23.14 9.88 14.97
N ILE A 136 23.03 8.65 14.45
CA ILE A 136 22.80 7.46 15.25
C ILE A 136 24.15 6.88 15.68
N SER A 137 24.36 6.70 16.99
CA SER A 137 25.58 6.10 17.53
C SER A 137 25.54 4.58 17.50
N MET A 138 26.71 3.94 17.56
CA MET A 138 26.80 2.49 17.72
C MET A 138 26.16 2.05 19.03
N LEU A 139 26.38 2.82 20.10
CA LEU A 139 25.84 2.52 21.42
C LEU A 139 24.31 2.52 21.42
N GLU A 140 23.67 3.48 20.74
CA GLU A 140 22.21 3.50 20.55
C GLU A 140 21.74 2.23 19.86
N LEU A 141 22.41 1.81 18.78
CA LEU A 141 22.03 0.63 18.00
C LEU A 141 22.15 -0.69 18.78
N ILE A 142 23.16 -0.84 19.64
CA ILE A 142 23.39 -2.09 20.40
C ILE A 142 22.56 -2.16 21.70
N THR A 143 22.20 -1.02 22.29
CA THR A 143 21.44 -0.98 23.55
C THR A 143 19.93 -0.88 23.33
N SER A 144 19.51 -0.44 22.14
CA SER A 144 18.09 -0.33 21.79
C SER A 144 17.43 -1.69 21.58
N SER A 145 16.21 -1.81 22.07
CA SER A 145 15.31 -2.90 21.68
C SER A 145 14.99 -2.84 20.18
N GLN A 146 14.57 -3.98 19.60
CA GLN A 146 14.15 -4.05 18.20
C GLN A 146 13.06 -3.01 17.87
N LYS A 147 12.10 -2.82 18.77
CA LYS A 147 11.03 -1.82 18.59
C LYS A 147 11.59 -0.39 18.53
N GLN A 148 12.56 -0.05 19.38
CA GLN A 148 13.22 1.25 19.35
C GLN A 148 14.00 1.47 18.07
N ILE A 149 14.74 0.46 17.59
CA ILE A 149 15.48 0.52 16.32
C ILE A 149 14.51 0.78 15.15
N ILE A 150 13.39 0.05 15.09
CA ILE A 150 12.37 0.23 14.06
C ILE A 150 11.77 1.64 14.13
N THR A 151 11.41 2.12 15.32
CA THR A 151 10.93 3.52 15.49
C THR A 151 11.96 4.52 15.02
N THR A 152 13.24 4.30 15.36
CA THR A 152 14.36 5.12 14.92
C THR A 152 14.40 5.16 13.39
N ILE A 153 14.36 4.01 12.71
CA ILE A 153 14.35 3.94 11.24
C ILE A 153 13.12 4.67 10.67
N LEU A 154 11.93 4.41 11.19
CA LEU A 154 10.69 5.03 10.72
C LEU A 154 10.75 6.56 10.79
N LEU A 155 11.31 7.14 11.87
CA LEU A 155 11.46 8.59 11.99
C LEU A 155 12.34 9.19 10.90
N ARG A 156 13.36 8.46 10.42
CA ARG A 156 14.22 8.90 9.31
C ARG A 156 13.50 8.70 7.98
N LEU A 157 12.96 7.50 7.74
CA LEU A 157 12.21 7.16 6.52
C LEU A 157 10.94 8.00 6.31
N THR A 158 10.49 8.77 7.30
CA THR A 158 9.30 9.63 7.22
C THR A 158 9.61 11.11 7.39
N ARG A 159 10.89 11.49 7.35
CA ARG A 159 11.32 12.88 7.37
C ARG A 159 11.68 13.36 5.98
N LYS A 160 11.28 14.58 5.65
CA LYS A 160 11.57 15.22 4.37
C LYS A 160 11.86 16.70 4.57
N GLN A 161 12.67 17.26 3.68
CA GLN A 161 12.95 18.69 3.69
C GLN A 161 11.66 19.50 3.49
N LYS A 162 11.54 20.63 4.20
CA LYS A 162 10.31 21.42 4.25
C LYS A 162 9.87 22.01 2.90
N ASP A 163 10.80 22.25 1.98
CA ASP A 163 10.47 22.73 0.62
C ASP A 163 9.52 21.78 -0.12
N TRP A 164 9.53 20.50 0.22
CA TRP A 164 8.63 19.47 -0.32
C TRP A 164 7.29 19.37 0.40
N GLN A 165 6.98 20.22 1.38
CA GLN A 165 5.70 20.19 2.12
C GLN A 165 4.47 20.30 1.20
N HIS A 166 4.65 20.99 0.07
CA HIS A 166 3.60 21.12 -0.94
C HIS A 166 3.16 19.78 -1.54
N GLU A 167 3.90 18.68 -1.38
CA GLU A 167 3.49 17.34 -1.80
C GLU A 167 2.36 16.78 -0.92
N ASP A 168 2.28 17.16 0.36
CA ASP A 168 1.40 16.55 1.39
C ASP A 168 1.45 15.02 1.32
N GLU A 169 2.68 14.55 1.35
CA GLU A 169 3.02 13.14 1.24
C GLU A 169 2.58 12.34 2.47
N ILE A 170 2.04 11.16 2.18
CA ILE A 170 1.80 10.07 3.11
C ILE A 170 2.47 8.82 2.53
N ARG A 171 3.15 8.06 3.39
CA ARG A 171 3.95 6.92 2.99
C ARG A 171 3.39 5.65 3.60
N ILE A 172 3.40 4.56 2.83
CA ILE A 172 3.30 3.21 3.40
C ILE A 172 4.72 2.64 3.44
N VAL A 173 5.20 2.34 4.65
CA VAL A 173 6.50 1.72 4.89
C VAL A 173 6.28 0.22 5.03
N THR A 174 6.92 -0.55 4.16
CA THR A 174 6.74 -1.99 4.06
C THR A 174 7.99 -2.73 4.47
N GLY A 175 7.84 -3.91 5.08
CA GLY A 175 8.99 -4.70 5.54
C GLY A 175 9.89 -5.29 4.44
N LYS A 176 9.49 -5.17 3.16
CA LYS A 176 10.28 -5.64 2.00
C LYS A 176 10.05 -4.79 0.75
N VAL A 177 11.12 -4.49 0.03
CA VAL A 177 11.08 -3.94 -1.34
C VAL A 177 10.35 -4.89 -2.30
N GLY A 178 9.68 -4.34 -3.31
CA GLY A 178 9.11 -5.10 -4.42
C GLY A 178 7.61 -4.90 -4.64
N LYS A 179 6.99 -5.83 -5.36
CA LYS A 179 5.57 -5.78 -5.75
C LYS A 179 4.66 -5.97 -4.53
N LYS A 180 3.68 -5.08 -4.39
CA LYS A 180 2.63 -5.12 -3.36
C LYS A 180 1.28 -5.17 -4.07
N TYR A 181 0.68 -6.36 -4.12
CA TYR A 181 -0.56 -6.60 -4.84
C TYR A 181 -1.77 -6.10 -4.06
N TYR A 182 -2.74 -5.55 -4.79
CA TYR A 182 -3.97 -4.99 -4.24
C TYR A 182 -5.21 -5.63 -4.88
N PHE A 183 -6.36 -5.51 -4.22
CA PHE A 183 -7.65 -5.96 -4.76
C PHE A 183 -8.13 -5.05 -5.88
N GLU A 184 -8.87 -5.59 -6.85
CA GLU A 184 -9.28 -4.87 -8.06
C GLU A 184 -10.03 -3.57 -7.76
N ASP A 185 -10.76 -3.54 -6.65
CA ASP A 185 -11.53 -2.39 -6.20
C ASP A 185 -10.73 -1.41 -5.31
N ALA A 186 -9.45 -1.68 -5.01
CA ALA A 186 -8.59 -0.73 -4.32
C ALA A 186 -8.24 0.48 -5.19
N LEU A 187 -8.02 0.28 -6.50
CA LEU A 187 -7.78 1.37 -7.46
C LEU A 187 -9.11 1.91 -7.98
N LYS A 188 -9.55 3.03 -7.42
CA LYS A 188 -10.85 3.65 -7.73
C LYS A 188 -10.83 4.41 -9.04
N LYS A 189 -9.80 5.24 -9.23
CA LYS A 189 -9.69 6.12 -10.41
C LYS A 189 -8.28 6.19 -10.96
N ILE A 190 -8.20 6.40 -12.26
CA ILE A 190 -6.99 6.80 -12.96
C ILE A 190 -7.27 8.14 -13.63
N PHE A 191 -6.56 9.17 -13.18
CA PHE A 191 -6.55 10.47 -13.82
C PHE A 191 -5.44 10.49 -14.86
N LEU A 192 -5.79 10.78 -16.11
CA LEU A 192 -4.85 10.95 -17.21
C LEU A 192 -4.49 12.42 -17.34
N GLY A 193 -3.20 12.71 -17.47
CA GLY A 193 -2.73 14.08 -17.66
C GLY A 193 -3.23 14.67 -19.00
N PRO A 194 -3.42 15.99 -19.09
CA PRO A 194 -3.91 16.64 -20.30
C PRO A 194 -2.99 16.51 -21.53
N LYS A 195 -1.73 16.10 -21.33
CA LYS A 195 -0.75 15.87 -22.40
C LYS A 195 -0.43 14.40 -22.61
N ILE A 196 -1.25 13.48 -22.09
CA ILE A 196 -0.99 12.04 -22.26
C ILE A 196 -0.96 11.67 -23.75
N ASP A 197 -0.09 10.75 -24.11
CA ASP A 197 -0.08 10.17 -25.46
C ASP A 197 -1.37 9.37 -25.69
N GLU A 198 -1.96 9.52 -26.87
CA GLU A 198 -3.23 8.88 -27.23
C GLU A 198 -3.15 7.35 -27.18
N LYS A 199 -2.02 6.75 -27.58
CA LYS A 199 -1.84 5.29 -27.51
C LYS A 199 -1.78 4.82 -26.06
N HIS A 200 -1.16 5.61 -25.18
CA HIS A 200 -1.10 5.29 -23.74
C HIS A 200 -2.50 5.37 -23.11
N LYS A 201 -3.28 6.40 -23.46
CA LYS A 201 -4.69 6.51 -23.04
C LYS A 201 -5.48 5.28 -23.48
N ASP A 202 -5.44 4.94 -24.76
CA ASP A 202 -6.21 3.82 -25.32
C ASP A 202 -5.80 2.49 -24.68
N LEU A 203 -4.50 2.28 -24.45
CA LEU A 203 -3.99 1.12 -23.75
C LEU A 203 -4.51 1.04 -22.31
N ILE A 204 -4.47 2.15 -21.55
CA ILE A 204 -4.98 2.19 -20.17
C ILE A 204 -6.49 1.92 -20.16
N CYS A 205 -7.27 2.55 -21.03
CA CYS A 205 -8.71 2.30 -21.15
C CYS A 205 -8.98 0.80 -21.44
N SER A 206 -8.22 0.19 -22.35
CA SER A 206 -8.38 -1.23 -22.69
C SER A 206 -8.07 -2.17 -21.51
N ILE A 207 -7.06 -1.87 -20.69
CA ILE A 207 -6.70 -2.67 -19.52
C ILE A 207 -7.83 -2.66 -18.50
N PHE A 208 -8.50 -1.51 -18.34
CA PHE A 208 -9.53 -1.33 -17.31
C PHE A 208 -10.96 -1.55 -17.81
N GLU A 209 -11.16 -1.91 -19.09
CA GLU A 209 -12.48 -2.10 -19.73
C GLU A 209 -13.45 -2.92 -18.87
N ASN A 210 -12.98 -4.07 -18.36
CA ASN A 210 -13.76 -4.99 -17.53
C ASN A 210 -13.42 -4.92 -16.04
N ARG A 211 -12.79 -3.82 -15.57
CA ARG A 211 -12.36 -3.64 -14.18
C ARG A 211 -13.15 -2.55 -13.46
N PRO A 212 -13.23 -2.60 -12.12
CA PRO A 212 -14.00 -1.65 -11.32
C PRO A 212 -13.27 -0.31 -11.07
N THR A 213 -12.51 0.15 -12.07
CA THR A 213 -11.73 1.39 -12.02
C THR A 213 -12.27 2.37 -13.06
N GLU A 214 -12.51 3.60 -12.65
CA GLU A 214 -12.87 4.71 -13.55
C GLU A 214 -11.61 5.34 -14.15
N VAL A 215 -11.67 5.73 -15.43
CA VAL A 215 -10.58 6.48 -16.09
C VAL A 215 -11.11 7.84 -16.51
N LEU A 216 -10.40 8.90 -16.11
CA LEU A 216 -10.77 10.29 -16.36
C LEU A 216 -9.67 10.99 -17.14
N MET A 217 -10.06 11.79 -18.14
CA MET A 217 -9.15 12.60 -18.95
C MET A 217 -9.06 14.02 -18.39
N GLY A 218 -7.83 14.50 -18.15
CA GLY A 218 -7.57 15.88 -17.80
C GLY A 218 -7.78 16.80 -19.00
N LYS A 219 -8.57 17.85 -18.81
CA LYS A 219 -8.78 18.92 -19.79
C LYS A 219 -8.51 20.28 -19.16
N ILE A 220 -7.82 21.13 -19.89
CA ILE A 220 -7.54 22.50 -19.45
C ILE A 220 -8.74 23.37 -19.82
N LYS A 221 -9.35 24.00 -18.83
CA LYS A 221 -10.39 25.00 -19.04
C LYS A 221 -10.07 26.22 -18.17
N GLY A 222 -9.76 27.35 -18.82
CA GLY A 222 -9.20 28.50 -18.12
C GLY A 222 -7.82 28.18 -17.55
N TYR A 223 -7.62 28.46 -16.25
CA TYR A 223 -6.37 28.18 -15.53
C TYR A 223 -6.43 26.91 -14.66
N GLU A 224 -7.39 26.04 -14.95
CA GLU A 224 -7.68 24.84 -14.16
C GLU A 224 -7.67 23.57 -15.00
N ILE A 225 -7.25 22.48 -14.36
CA ILE A 225 -7.40 21.12 -14.89
C ILE A 225 -8.70 20.54 -14.35
N ASN A 226 -9.59 20.18 -15.26
CA ASN A 226 -10.82 19.46 -14.97
C ASN A 226 -10.69 18.02 -15.46
N PHE A 227 -11.31 17.08 -14.75
CA PHE A 227 -11.30 15.66 -15.12
C PHE A 227 -12.67 15.22 -15.57
N GLU A 228 -12.74 14.62 -16.75
CA GLU A 228 -13.97 14.09 -17.33
C GLU A 228 -13.84 12.58 -17.51
N THR A 229 -14.86 11.83 -17.09
CA THR A 229 -14.91 10.37 -17.27
C THR A 229 -14.90 10.01 -18.75
N ILE A 230 -13.89 9.25 -19.17
CA ILE A 230 -13.81 8.67 -20.52
C ILE A 230 -14.08 7.18 -20.51
N LYS A 231 -13.93 6.53 -19.36
CA LYS A 231 -14.31 5.14 -19.12
C LYS A 231 -14.90 5.01 -17.71
N PRO A 232 -16.19 4.67 -17.55
CA PRO A 232 -16.78 4.50 -16.24
C PRO A 232 -16.29 3.22 -15.55
N ALA A 233 -16.28 3.20 -14.22
CA ALA A 233 -15.99 1.99 -13.46
C ALA A 233 -17.02 0.89 -13.77
N LYS A 234 -16.55 -0.35 -13.99
CA LYS A 234 -17.45 -1.50 -14.09
C LYS A 234 -18.00 -1.82 -12.69
N HIS A 235 -19.26 -2.18 -12.58
CA HIS A 235 -19.77 -2.74 -11.33
C HIS A 235 -18.98 -4.00 -10.94
N LEU A 236 -18.72 -4.19 -9.65
CA LEU A 236 -17.94 -5.31 -9.12
C LEU A 236 -18.47 -6.66 -9.60
N GLU A 237 -19.80 -6.84 -9.58
CA GLU A 237 -20.48 -8.07 -9.99
C GLU A 237 -20.29 -8.40 -11.48
N LYS A 238 -20.05 -7.38 -12.31
CA LYS A 238 -19.87 -7.48 -13.76
C LYS A 238 -18.40 -7.34 -14.18
N SER A 239 -17.49 -7.21 -13.22
CA SER A 239 -16.06 -7.09 -13.48
C SER A 239 -15.46 -8.45 -13.77
N GLU A 240 -14.35 -8.48 -14.49
CA GLU A 240 -13.59 -9.71 -14.70
C GLU A 240 -13.18 -10.34 -13.37
N LYS A 241 -13.27 -11.68 -13.31
CA LYS A 241 -12.95 -12.43 -12.09
C LYS A 241 -11.46 -12.75 -12.05
N VAL A 242 -10.84 -12.45 -10.92
CA VAL A 242 -9.47 -12.84 -10.60
C VAL A 242 -9.46 -14.14 -9.80
N GLY A 243 -10.37 -14.26 -8.84
CA GLY A 243 -10.57 -15.49 -8.08
C GLY A 243 -11.56 -16.46 -8.74
N GLN A 244 -11.53 -17.72 -8.31
CA GLN A 244 -12.33 -18.81 -8.88
C GLN A 244 -13.71 -18.99 -8.24
N VAL A 245 -13.98 -18.33 -7.11
CA VAL A 245 -15.27 -18.35 -6.41
C VAL A 245 -15.76 -19.76 -6.02
N PHE A 246 -14.96 -20.49 -5.25
CA PHE A 246 -15.37 -21.74 -4.62
C PHE A 246 -16.24 -21.47 -3.40
N PHE A 247 -17.55 -21.66 -3.54
CA PHE A 247 -18.47 -21.57 -2.42
C PHE A 247 -19.62 -22.56 -2.53
N VAL A 248 -19.73 -23.43 -1.53
CA VAL A 248 -20.89 -24.29 -1.30
C VAL A 248 -21.34 -24.04 0.13
N MET A 249 -22.52 -23.43 0.31
CA MET A 249 -23.02 -23.01 1.61
C MET A 249 -23.02 -24.16 2.64
N LYS A 250 -23.44 -25.37 2.22
CA LYS A 250 -23.50 -26.54 3.10
C LYS A 250 -22.13 -27.01 3.59
N ASP A 251 -21.08 -26.77 2.79
CA ASP A 251 -19.73 -27.20 3.13
C ASP A 251 -19.01 -26.14 3.97
N ALA A 252 -19.39 -24.88 3.81
CA ALA A 252 -18.80 -23.76 4.54
C ALA A 252 -19.49 -23.46 5.88
N LEU A 253 -20.74 -23.88 6.08
CA LEU A 253 -21.52 -23.55 7.27
C LEU A 253 -21.51 -24.71 8.28
N ASN A 254 -20.98 -24.46 9.49
CA ASN A 254 -20.95 -25.46 10.58
C ASN A 254 -22.27 -25.60 11.35
N TYR A 255 -23.32 -24.91 10.91
CA TYR A 255 -24.61 -24.81 11.61
C TYR A 255 -25.75 -25.19 10.70
N SER A 256 -26.85 -25.66 11.29
CA SER A 256 -28.08 -25.82 10.52
C SER A 256 -28.68 -24.46 10.18
N GLU A 257 -29.50 -24.40 9.14
CA GLU A 257 -30.27 -23.19 8.81
C GLU A 257 -31.09 -22.69 10.00
N LYS A 258 -31.62 -23.60 10.83
CA LYS A 258 -32.39 -23.26 12.03
C LYS A 258 -31.55 -22.50 13.05
N ASP A 259 -30.29 -22.88 13.23
CA ASP A 259 -29.40 -22.23 14.19
C ASP A 259 -29.03 -20.82 13.73
N VAL A 260 -28.73 -20.66 12.42
CA VAL A 260 -28.47 -19.33 11.83
C VAL A 260 -29.70 -18.44 11.92
N ARG A 261 -30.90 -18.97 11.65
CA ARG A 261 -32.18 -18.26 11.83
C ARG A 261 -32.39 -17.80 13.27
N PHE A 262 -32.01 -18.62 14.25
CA PHE A 262 -32.13 -18.27 15.66
C PHE A 262 -31.13 -17.20 16.08
N PHE A 263 -29.94 -17.18 15.46
CA PHE A 263 -28.91 -16.19 15.74
C PHE A 263 -29.23 -14.80 15.18
N LEU A 264 -29.79 -14.72 13.98
CA LEU A 264 -30.00 -13.47 13.26
C LEU A 264 -31.22 -12.68 13.77
N ASP A 265 -31.06 -11.35 13.86
CA ASP A 265 -32.15 -10.39 14.08
C ASP A 265 -32.81 -9.97 12.74
N VAL A 266 -32.38 -10.57 11.63
CA VAL A 266 -32.86 -10.31 10.27
C VAL A 266 -33.28 -11.62 9.59
N PRO A 267 -34.16 -11.55 8.57
CA PRO A 267 -34.54 -12.72 7.79
C PRO A 267 -33.34 -13.51 7.22
N TYR A 268 -33.44 -14.85 7.19
CA TYR A 268 -32.36 -15.72 6.69
C TYR A 268 -31.96 -15.44 5.22
N ASN A 269 -32.90 -15.02 4.39
CA ASN A 269 -32.61 -14.62 3.01
C ASN A 269 -31.67 -13.40 2.92
N SER A 270 -31.60 -12.56 3.96
CA SER A 270 -30.59 -11.49 4.06
C SER A 270 -29.19 -12.07 4.20
N PHE A 271 -29.02 -13.16 4.97
CA PHE A 271 -27.75 -13.88 5.09
C PHE A 271 -27.36 -14.57 3.78
N GLU A 272 -28.29 -15.22 3.09
CA GLU A 272 -28.03 -15.78 1.77
C GLU A 272 -27.62 -14.70 0.76
N SER A 273 -28.26 -13.53 0.84
CA SER A 273 -27.93 -12.38 -0.01
C SER A 273 -26.55 -11.84 0.29
N LEU A 274 -26.15 -11.73 1.56
CA LEU A 274 -24.79 -11.36 1.96
C LEU A 274 -23.76 -12.35 1.38
N CYS A 275 -24.01 -13.66 1.52
CA CYS A 275 -23.09 -14.67 0.98
C CYS A 275 -22.96 -14.55 -0.54
N LYS A 276 -24.07 -14.35 -1.26
CA LYS A 276 -24.06 -14.10 -2.71
C LYS A 276 -23.27 -12.83 -3.05
N GLN A 277 -23.48 -11.73 -2.32
CA GLN A 277 -22.75 -10.48 -2.54
C GLN A 277 -21.24 -10.65 -2.33
N LEU A 278 -20.82 -11.39 -1.30
CA LEU A 278 -19.40 -11.70 -1.07
C LEU A 278 -18.81 -12.47 -2.26
N THR A 279 -19.56 -13.44 -2.80
CA THR A 279 -19.10 -14.19 -3.99
C THR A 279 -19.02 -13.35 -5.27
N MET A 280 -19.68 -12.20 -5.31
CA MET A 280 -19.64 -11.29 -6.45
C MET A 280 -18.36 -10.43 -6.49
N HIS A 281 -17.55 -10.41 -5.43
CA HIS A 281 -16.29 -9.67 -5.43
C HIS A 281 -15.30 -10.21 -6.51
N PRO A 282 -14.58 -9.35 -7.25
CA PRO A 282 -13.68 -9.80 -8.33
C PRO A 282 -12.55 -10.71 -7.84
N ASN A 283 -12.01 -10.42 -6.66
CA ASN A 283 -10.91 -11.18 -6.06
C ASN A 283 -11.38 -12.40 -5.23
N MET A 284 -12.69 -12.68 -5.14
CA MET A 284 -13.18 -13.77 -4.29
C MET A 284 -12.64 -15.13 -4.76
N GLU A 285 -11.89 -15.83 -3.91
CA GLU A 285 -11.40 -17.18 -4.21
C GLU A 285 -12.27 -18.25 -3.55
N LYS A 286 -12.46 -18.19 -2.22
CA LYS A 286 -13.20 -19.22 -1.47
C LYS A 286 -13.77 -18.71 -0.14
N ILE A 287 -14.98 -19.13 0.23
CA ILE A 287 -15.44 -19.04 1.64
C ILE A 287 -15.13 -20.40 2.26
N HIS A 288 -14.21 -20.44 3.21
CA HIS A 288 -13.79 -21.68 3.86
C HIS A 288 -14.75 -22.10 4.97
N LEU A 289 -15.14 -21.12 5.78
CA LEU A 289 -15.93 -21.36 6.97
C LEU A 289 -16.81 -20.14 7.29
N ILE A 290 -18.02 -20.41 7.74
CA ILE A 290 -18.94 -19.47 8.36
C ILE A 290 -19.26 -20.02 9.76
N ASN A 291 -18.83 -19.31 10.79
CA ASN A 291 -19.00 -19.71 12.19
C ASN A 291 -19.80 -18.66 12.99
N ILE A 292 -20.32 -19.03 14.16
CA ILE A 292 -20.94 -18.11 15.12
C ILE A 292 -20.06 -18.10 16.37
N GLU A 293 -19.37 -17.00 16.61
CA GLU A 293 -18.41 -16.83 17.71
C GLU A 293 -18.71 -15.52 18.44
N ASP A 294 -18.74 -15.55 19.78
CA ASP A 294 -18.91 -14.35 20.62
C ASP A 294 -20.09 -13.44 20.22
N SER A 295 -21.25 -14.04 19.89
CA SER A 295 -22.44 -13.35 19.39
C SER A 295 -22.26 -12.62 18.03
N MET A 296 -21.27 -13.04 17.24
CA MET A 296 -20.98 -12.54 15.90
C MET A 296 -20.96 -13.68 14.89
N LEU A 297 -21.26 -13.35 13.64
CA LEU A 297 -21.12 -14.25 12.51
C LEU A 297 -19.74 -14.02 11.87
N HIS A 298 -18.89 -15.03 11.94
CA HIS A 298 -17.51 -15.00 11.47
C HIS A 298 -17.38 -15.70 10.12
N PHE A 299 -16.83 -14.99 9.14
CA PHE A 299 -16.50 -15.53 7.83
C PHE A 299 -14.99 -15.64 7.66
N HIS A 300 -14.53 -16.84 7.35
CA HIS A 300 -13.17 -17.10 6.92
C HIS A 300 -13.12 -17.14 5.39
N ILE A 301 -12.60 -16.07 4.78
CA ILE A 301 -12.65 -15.83 3.33
C ILE A 301 -11.23 -15.82 2.78
N GLU A 302 -11.03 -16.43 1.62
CA GLU A 302 -9.81 -16.32 0.84
C GLU A 302 -10.04 -15.44 -0.39
N TYR A 303 -9.09 -14.53 -0.64
CA TYR A 303 -9.05 -13.68 -1.81
C TYR A 303 -7.79 -13.94 -2.63
N LYS A 304 -7.91 -13.80 -3.94
CA LYS A 304 -6.81 -13.94 -4.89
C LYS A 304 -6.55 -12.62 -5.60
N THR A 305 -5.30 -12.18 -5.60
CA THR A 305 -4.85 -11.11 -6.50
C THR A 305 -4.20 -11.68 -7.74
N ARG A 306 -3.94 -10.81 -8.73
CA ARG A 306 -3.42 -11.23 -10.03
C ARG A 306 -2.00 -11.81 -9.98
N GLY A 307 -1.17 -11.43 -9.01
CA GLY A 307 0.22 -11.91 -8.93
C GLY A 307 0.60 -12.73 -7.71
N THR A 308 -0.20 -12.73 -6.64
CA THR A 308 -0.03 -13.66 -5.51
C THR A 308 -1.38 -14.01 -4.87
N PRO A 309 -1.57 -15.22 -4.31
CA PRO A 309 -2.63 -15.44 -3.34
C PRO A 309 -2.47 -14.42 -2.20
N ILE A 310 -3.56 -13.80 -1.77
CA ILE A 310 -3.56 -13.01 -0.54
C ILE A 310 -4.11 -13.92 0.56
N PRO A 311 -3.47 -13.96 1.75
CA PRO A 311 -3.94 -14.81 2.83
C PRO A 311 -5.37 -14.49 3.25
N HIS A 312 -5.92 -15.41 4.02
CA HIS A 312 -7.29 -15.37 4.48
C HIS A 312 -7.65 -14.06 5.19
N THR A 313 -8.82 -13.53 4.87
CA THR A 313 -9.45 -12.41 5.55
C THR A 313 -10.56 -12.95 6.45
N HIS A 314 -10.58 -12.48 7.69
CA HIS A 314 -11.67 -12.73 8.62
C HIS A 314 -12.62 -11.53 8.60
N ARG A 315 -13.91 -11.79 8.39
CA ARG A 315 -14.97 -10.76 8.47
C ARG A 315 -15.95 -11.15 9.54
N TYR A 316 -16.32 -10.17 10.37
CA TYR A 316 -17.25 -10.37 11.47
C TYR A 316 -18.49 -9.54 11.22
N TYR A 317 -19.66 -10.13 11.44
CA TYR A 317 -20.94 -9.46 11.27
C TYR A 317 -21.76 -9.57 12.55
N ASP A 318 -22.48 -8.51 12.89
CA ASP A 318 -23.45 -8.55 13.98
C ASP A 318 -24.70 -9.38 13.58
N LYS A 319 -25.64 -9.54 14.52
CA LYS A 319 -26.90 -10.25 14.28
C LYS A 319 -27.79 -9.62 13.20
N LYS A 320 -27.53 -8.35 12.84
CA LYS A 320 -28.22 -7.61 11.76
C LYS A 320 -27.45 -7.65 10.44
N LEU A 321 -26.35 -8.39 10.39
CA LEU A 321 -25.43 -8.49 9.24
C LEU A 321 -24.68 -7.19 8.91
N ASN A 322 -24.48 -6.31 9.89
CA ASN A 322 -23.56 -5.18 9.73
C ASN A 322 -22.12 -5.65 9.93
N LEU A 323 -21.21 -5.24 9.05
CA LEU A 323 -19.78 -5.55 9.18
C LEU A 323 -19.21 -4.86 10.42
N ILE A 324 -18.56 -5.65 11.28
CA ILE A 324 -17.84 -5.20 12.47
C ILE A 324 -16.35 -5.13 12.12
N ASN A 325 -15.78 -3.94 12.26
CA ASN A 325 -14.33 -3.74 12.13
C ASN A 325 -13.68 -4.08 13.47
N ILE A 326 -13.24 -5.34 13.62
CA ILE A 326 -12.39 -5.74 14.74
C ILE A 326 -10.96 -5.28 14.41
N ARG A 327 -10.39 -4.42 15.25
CA ARG A 327 -9.02 -3.89 15.10
C ARG A 327 -7.98 -4.88 15.56
#